data_AF-A0A527HA48-F1
#
_entry.id   AF-A0A527HA48-F1
#
_cell.length_a   1.000
_cell.length_b   1.000
_cell.length_c   1.000
_cell.angle_alpha   90.00
_cell.angle_beta   90.00
_cell.angle_gamma   90.00
#
_symmetry.space_group_name_H-M   'P 1'
#
loop_
_entity.id
_entity.type
_entity.pdbx_description
1 polymer ?
#
loop_
_entity_poly.entity_id
_entity_poly.type
_entity_poly.pdbx_seq_one_letter_code
_entity_poly.pdbx_strand_id
1 'polypeptide(L)'
;MKMRSSKTLVFYPGPNKVTACNFLTRSVFECSPEMVGLLASWDKWASTADIARAHGWSKSELKAVVPQLLDFSALVTAGSPLAEQEEQFSGQWSWGLPTALMHFCVQDSEYMTIEQAEERQIERAGHTPQPNLMLKNSAGAIQLPNALEDNELLSLMARRRTNRTAAQPTITAKQLSDCLFAGLGIIGETANCVGTLPLGMTPSGGARNPYEAYVVALGVDGLEPGVYHYSAADHDLGRISANHLP
;
A
#
# COMPACT_ATOMS: atom_id res chain seq x y z
N MET A 1 -19.59 -26.26 21.22
CA MET A 1 -19.03 -25.46 20.10
C MET A 1 -17.52 -25.46 20.23
N LYS A 2 -16.78 -25.75 19.15
CA LYS A 2 -15.31 -25.69 19.15
C LYS A 2 -14.86 -24.32 18.65
N MET A 3 -13.89 -23.74 19.33
CA MET A 3 -13.30 -22.45 19.03
C MET A 3 -11.77 -22.57 19.06
N ARG A 4 -11.09 -21.59 18.48
CA ARG A 4 -9.65 -21.37 18.65
C ARG A 4 -9.36 -19.88 18.63
N SER A 5 -8.19 -19.47 19.09
CA SER A 5 -7.69 -18.12 18.89
C SER A 5 -7.54 -17.82 17.41
N SER A 6 -7.87 -16.58 17.05
CA SER A 6 -7.61 -16.06 15.72
C SER A 6 -6.12 -16.13 15.41
N LYS A 7 -5.79 -16.56 14.19
CA LYS A 7 -4.40 -16.62 13.70
C LYS A 7 -3.89 -15.27 13.19
N THR A 8 -4.76 -14.26 13.16
CA THR A 8 -4.49 -12.94 12.60
C THR A 8 -4.39 -11.86 13.68
N LEU A 9 -4.10 -12.25 14.92
CA LEU A 9 -3.86 -11.34 16.04
C LEU A 9 -2.40 -10.89 16.10
N VAL A 10 -2.20 -9.58 16.24
CA VAL A 10 -0.92 -8.95 16.59
C VAL A 10 -1.10 -8.16 17.88
N PHE A 11 -0.11 -8.23 18.75
CA PHE A 11 -0.12 -7.58 20.06
C PHE A 11 1.01 -6.55 20.16
N TYR A 12 0.75 -5.43 20.82
CA TYR A 12 1.82 -4.51 21.26
C TYR A 12 1.63 -4.09 22.71
N PRO A 13 2.73 -3.92 23.47
CA PRO A 13 2.67 -3.66 24.90
C PRO A 13 2.26 -2.22 25.21
N GLY A 14 1.48 -2.04 26.27
CA GLY A 14 1.21 -0.77 26.94
C GLY A 14 1.54 -0.85 28.44
N PRO A 15 1.49 0.26 29.18
CA PRO A 15 1.98 0.32 30.56
C PRO A 15 1.37 -0.72 31.52
N ASN A 16 0.07 -1.03 31.38
CA ASN A 16 -0.67 -1.99 32.23
C ASN A 16 -1.67 -2.85 31.44
N LYS A 17 -1.57 -2.84 30.11
CA LYS A 17 -2.51 -3.49 29.18
C LYS A 17 -1.79 -3.84 27.89
N VAL A 18 -2.34 -4.80 27.16
CA VAL A 18 -1.88 -5.18 25.83
C VAL A 18 -2.94 -4.76 24.83
N THR A 19 -2.53 -4.07 23.76
CA THR A 19 -3.44 -3.82 22.65
C THR A 19 -3.31 -4.95 21.65
N ALA A 20 -4.45 -5.50 21.24
CA ALA A 20 -4.55 -6.51 20.21
C ALA A 20 -5.22 -5.92 18.96
N CYS A 21 -4.72 -6.31 17.81
CA CYS A 21 -5.32 -6.03 16.51
C CYS A 21 -5.53 -7.34 15.77
N ASN A 22 -6.78 -7.63 15.37
CA ASN A 22 -7.04 -8.61 14.34
C ASN A 22 -6.95 -7.90 12.98
N PHE A 23 -5.84 -8.06 12.26
CA PHE A 23 -5.61 -7.31 11.03
C PHE A 23 -6.56 -7.70 9.89
N LEU A 24 -7.15 -8.90 9.93
CA LEU A 24 -8.07 -9.38 8.91
C LEU A 24 -9.47 -8.75 9.06
N THR A 25 -9.92 -8.52 10.29
CA THR A 25 -11.21 -7.87 10.59
C THR A 25 -11.10 -6.40 10.95
N ARG A 26 -9.86 -5.88 11.09
CA ARG A 26 -9.53 -4.52 11.55
C ARG A 26 -10.05 -4.20 12.96
N SER A 27 -10.40 -5.23 13.73
CA SER A 27 -10.83 -5.10 15.12
C SER A 27 -9.64 -4.79 16.02
N VAL A 28 -9.75 -3.73 16.83
CA VAL A 28 -8.74 -3.32 17.80
C VAL A 28 -9.37 -3.29 19.19
N PHE A 29 -8.71 -3.92 20.16
CA PHE A 29 -9.19 -3.99 21.53
C PHE A 29 -8.03 -4.06 22.52
N GLU A 30 -8.32 -3.72 23.78
CA GLU A 30 -7.36 -3.80 24.88
C GLU A 30 -7.67 -5.03 25.74
N CYS A 31 -6.64 -5.74 26.15
CA CYS A 31 -6.76 -6.90 27.02
C CYS A 31 -5.64 -6.96 28.05
N SER A 32 -5.82 -7.78 29.08
CA SER A 32 -4.79 -8.00 30.10
C SER A 32 -3.74 -9.01 29.59
N PRO A 33 -2.52 -9.01 30.16
CA PRO A 33 -1.50 -10.02 29.82
C PRO A 33 -1.99 -11.47 30.04
N GLU A 34 -2.85 -11.71 31.03
CA GLU A 34 -3.45 -13.03 31.28
C GLU A 34 -4.33 -13.48 30.11
N MET A 35 -5.03 -12.53 29.48
CA MET A 35 -5.85 -12.82 28.29
C MET A 35 -5.01 -13.22 27.09
N VAL A 36 -3.81 -12.64 26.92
CA VAL A 36 -2.85 -13.08 25.90
C VAL A 36 -2.43 -14.53 26.16
N GLY A 37 -2.19 -14.89 27.42
CA GLY A 37 -1.90 -16.27 27.83
C GLY A 37 -3.06 -17.23 27.52
N LEU A 38 -4.30 -16.83 27.80
CA LEU A 38 -5.49 -17.61 27.43
C LEU A 38 -5.57 -17.84 25.92
N LEU A 39 -5.40 -16.78 25.12
CA LEU A 39 -5.43 -16.88 23.67
C LEU A 39 -4.29 -17.76 23.13
N ALA A 40 -3.08 -17.63 23.67
CA ALA A 40 -1.96 -18.51 23.31
C ALA A 40 -2.23 -19.98 23.62
N SER A 41 -2.94 -20.27 24.72
CA SER A 41 -3.32 -21.63 25.10
C SER A 41 -4.45 -22.25 24.26
N TRP A 42 -5.19 -21.42 23.51
CA TRP A 42 -6.33 -21.82 22.69
C TRP A 42 -5.99 -21.89 21.20
N ASP A 43 -4.77 -22.31 20.86
CA ASP A 43 -4.24 -22.38 19.49
C ASP A 43 -4.97 -23.41 18.58
N LYS A 44 -5.54 -24.44 19.19
CA LYS A 44 -6.26 -25.54 18.52
C LYS A 44 -7.77 -25.48 18.76
N TRP A 45 -8.51 -26.13 17.87
CA TRP A 45 -9.97 -26.26 17.97
C TRP A 45 -10.38 -27.03 19.25
N ALA A 46 -10.82 -26.31 20.26
CA ALA A 46 -11.18 -26.82 21.57
C ALA A 46 -12.49 -26.22 22.09
N SER A 47 -13.20 -26.93 22.97
CA SER A 47 -14.35 -26.37 23.68
C SER A 47 -13.92 -25.61 24.94
N THR A 48 -14.80 -24.77 25.50
CA THR A 48 -14.57 -24.15 26.82
C THR A 48 -14.29 -25.17 27.92
N ALA A 49 -14.89 -26.36 27.84
CA ALA A 49 -14.65 -27.43 28.81
C ALA A 49 -13.24 -28.01 28.72
N ASP A 50 -12.65 -28.04 27.53
CA ASP A 50 -11.30 -28.53 27.30
C ASP A 50 -10.26 -27.53 27.82
N ILE A 51 -10.46 -26.24 27.54
CA ILE A 51 -9.61 -25.15 28.05
C ILE A 51 -9.66 -25.04 29.57
N ALA A 52 -10.85 -25.14 30.16
CA ALA A 52 -11.01 -25.13 31.61
C ALA A 52 -10.24 -26.27 32.30
N ARG A 53 -10.15 -27.44 31.65
CA ARG A 53 -9.43 -28.61 32.18
C ARG A 53 -7.91 -28.46 32.05
N ALA A 54 -7.44 -27.88 30.95
CA ALA A 54 -6.02 -27.87 30.59
C ALA A 54 -5.24 -26.65 31.11
N HIS A 55 -5.90 -25.51 31.33
CA HIS A 55 -5.22 -24.22 31.50
C HIS A 55 -5.66 -23.40 32.73
N GLY A 56 -6.35 -24.00 33.69
CA GLY A 56 -6.62 -23.38 35.00
C GLY A 56 -7.72 -22.31 35.01
N TRP A 57 -8.46 -22.13 33.91
CA TRP A 57 -9.59 -21.20 33.84
C TRP A 57 -10.89 -21.85 34.32
N SER A 58 -11.65 -21.15 35.17
CA SER A 58 -12.96 -21.64 35.60
C SER A 58 -14.00 -21.55 34.47
N LYS A 59 -15.01 -22.43 34.51
CA LYS A 59 -16.13 -22.38 33.55
C LYS A 59 -16.89 -21.06 33.61
N SER A 60 -16.98 -20.43 34.78
CA SER A 60 -17.62 -19.13 34.98
C SER A 60 -16.84 -17.99 34.30
N GLU A 61 -15.51 -17.97 34.45
CA GLU A 61 -14.66 -16.96 33.81
C GLU A 61 -14.73 -17.09 32.29
N LEU A 62 -14.60 -18.31 31.75
CA LEU A 62 -14.72 -18.54 30.30
C LEU A 62 -16.11 -18.13 29.77
N LYS A 63 -17.18 -18.40 30.51
CA LYS A 63 -18.53 -17.97 30.12
C LYS A 63 -18.66 -16.44 30.06
N ALA A 64 -17.92 -15.70 30.89
CA ALA A 64 -17.95 -14.24 30.90
C ALA A 64 -17.11 -13.61 29.78
N VAL A 65 -15.96 -14.19 29.43
CA VAL A 65 -15.02 -13.59 28.47
C VAL A 65 -15.23 -14.04 27.03
N VAL A 66 -15.68 -15.28 26.80
CA VAL A 66 -15.80 -15.84 25.44
C VAL A 66 -16.69 -14.99 24.51
N PRO A 67 -17.86 -14.48 24.92
CA PRO A 67 -18.67 -13.62 24.05
C PRO A 67 -17.89 -12.39 23.55
N GLN A 68 -17.17 -11.71 24.45
CA GLN A 68 -16.36 -10.53 24.09
C GLN A 68 -15.21 -10.91 23.14
N LEU A 69 -14.55 -12.03 23.39
CA LEU A 69 -13.48 -12.51 22.51
C LEU A 69 -13.99 -12.87 21.11
N LEU A 70 -15.23 -13.36 20.98
CA LEU A 70 -15.86 -13.58 19.68
C LEU A 70 -16.23 -12.25 19.02
N ASP A 71 -16.80 -11.30 19.75
CA ASP A 71 -17.17 -9.97 19.25
C ASP A 71 -15.94 -9.22 18.69
N PHE A 72 -14.80 -9.29 19.38
CA PHE A 72 -13.56 -8.68 18.93
C PHE A 72 -12.79 -9.51 17.89
N SER A 73 -13.34 -10.63 17.41
CA SER A 73 -12.65 -11.56 16.51
C SER A 73 -11.33 -12.09 17.09
N ALA A 74 -11.19 -12.14 18.42
CA ALA A 74 -10.05 -12.73 19.11
C ALA A 74 -10.16 -14.25 19.19
N LEU A 75 -11.38 -14.76 19.33
CA LEU A 75 -11.72 -16.16 19.13
C LEU A 75 -12.48 -16.34 17.82
N VAL A 76 -12.27 -17.50 17.21
CA VAL A 76 -12.93 -17.91 15.96
C VAL A 76 -13.69 -19.19 16.23
N THR A 77 -14.90 -19.28 15.69
CA THR A 77 -15.76 -20.47 15.77
C THR A 77 -15.48 -21.41 14.61
N ALA A 78 -15.43 -22.72 14.87
CA ALA A 78 -15.26 -23.73 13.82
C ALA A 78 -16.41 -23.68 12.81
N GLY A 79 -16.09 -23.53 11.52
CA GLY A 79 -17.06 -23.43 10.43
C GLY A 79 -17.75 -22.06 10.30
N SER A 80 -17.25 -21.02 10.97
CA SER A 80 -17.72 -19.65 10.76
C SER A 80 -17.10 -19.02 9.50
N PRO A 81 -17.71 -17.98 8.91
CA PRO A 81 -17.12 -17.25 7.78
C PRO A 81 -15.71 -16.72 8.07
N LEU A 82 -15.45 -16.24 9.30
CA LEU A 82 -14.11 -15.81 9.72
C LEU A 82 -13.11 -16.98 9.75
N ALA A 83 -13.55 -18.19 10.11
CA ALA A 83 -12.69 -19.37 10.04
C ALA A 83 -12.30 -19.71 8.59
N GLU A 84 -13.25 -19.62 7.67
CA GLU A 84 -13.01 -19.83 6.23
C GLU A 84 -12.08 -18.74 5.68
N GLN A 85 -12.29 -17.48 6.05
CA GLN A 85 -11.45 -16.36 5.64
C GLN A 85 -10.01 -16.50 6.17
N GLU A 86 -9.82 -16.93 7.42
CA GLU A 86 -8.49 -17.20 7.98
C GLU A 86 -7.81 -18.40 7.33
N GLU A 87 -8.56 -19.43 6.96
CA GLU A 87 -8.02 -20.60 6.24
C GLU A 87 -7.57 -20.19 4.83
N GLN A 88 -8.39 -19.37 4.14
CA GLN A 88 -8.03 -18.80 2.85
C GLN A 88 -6.77 -17.92 2.95
N PHE A 89 -6.71 -17.03 3.95
CA PHE A 89 -5.52 -16.22 4.22
C PHE A 89 -4.30 -17.10 4.45
N SER A 90 -4.40 -18.09 5.35
CA SER A 90 -3.27 -18.96 5.70
C SER A 90 -2.82 -19.84 4.51
N GLY A 91 -3.74 -20.22 3.62
CA GLY A 91 -3.45 -21.06 2.46
C GLY A 91 -2.98 -20.30 1.21
N GLN A 92 -3.29 -19.01 1.08
CA GLN A 92 -3.02 -18.23 -0.14
C GLN A 92 -2.02 -17.07 0.08
N TRP A 93 -1.81 -16.63 1.32
CA TRP A 93 -0.91 -15.53 1.65
C TRP A 93 0.54 -16.00 1.75
N SER A 94 1.40 -15.48 0.89
CA SER A 94 2.82 -15.87 0.81
C SER A 94 3.80 -14.83 1.38
N TRP A 95 3.32 -13.73 1.95
CA TRP A 95 4.15 -12.62 2.43
C TRP A 95 4.24 -12.60 3.96
N GLY A 96 5.24 -11.90 4.50
CA GLY A 96 5.45 -11.83 5.95
C GLY A 96 4.31 -11.14 6.72
N LEU A 97 4.27 -11.37 8.04
CA LEU A 97 3.29 -10.77 8.95
C LEU A 97 3.24 -9.23 8.89
N PRO A 98 4.36 -8.49 8.84
CA PRO A 98 4.31 -7.03 8.68
C PRO A 98 3.61 -6.60 7.39
N THR A 99 3.79 -7.35 6.30
CA THR A 99 3.12 -7.10 5.02
C THR A 99 1.62 -7.38 5.11
N ALA A 100 1.21 -8.43 5.82
CA ALA A 100 -0.21 -8.72 6.03
C ALA A 100 -0.89 -7.61 6.87
N LEU A 101 -0.26 -7.21 7.98
CA LEU A 101 -0.75 -6.14 8.84
C LEU A 101 -0.88 -4.83 8.04
N MET A 102 0.15 -4.46 7.27
CA MET A 102 0.08 -3.32 6.37
C MET A 102 -1.05 -3.50 5.36
N HIS A 103 -1.01 -4.53 4.51
CA HIS A 103 -1.97 -4.76 3.44
C HIS A 103 -3.42 -4.69 3.90
N PHE A 104 -3.83 -5.43 4.93
CA PHE A 104 -5.24 -5.41 5.34
C PHE A 104 -5.65 -4.12 6.06
N CYS A 105 -4.70 -3.42 6.71
CA CYS A 105 -4.96 -2.13 7.35
C CYS A 105 -4.81 -0.93 6.41
N VAL A 106 -4.12 -1.07 5.27
CA VAL A 106 -3.91 -0.01 4.28
C VAL A 106 -4.58 -0.30 2.94
N GLN A 107 -5.16 -1.49 2.73
CA GLN A 107 -6.10 -1.76 1.63
C GLN A 107 -7.23 -0.72 1.70
N ASP A 108 -7.55 -0.14 0.55
CA ASP A 108 -7.97 1.27 0.36
C ASP A 108 -6.80 2.28 0.22
N SER A 109 -5.58 1.81 -0.09
CA SER A 109 -4.53 2.37 -0.96
C SER A 109 -3.29 1.45 -0.98
N GLU A 110 -2.82 1.02 -2.15
CA GLU A 110 -1.70 0.06 -2.32
C GLU A 110 -0.53 0.69 -3.08
N TYR A 111 0.73 0.20 -2.98
CA TYR A 111 1.63 -0.15 -4.13
C TYR A 111 2.83 -1.04 -3.71
N MET A 112 3.40 -1.79 -4.68
CA MET A 112 4.60 -2.65 -4.59
C MET A 112 5.68 -2.21 -5.61
N THR A 113 6.94 -2.68 -5.47
CA THR A 113 8.02 -2.33 -6.44
C THR A 113 7.92 -3.12 -7.75
N ILE A 114 8.55 -2.62 -8.81
CA ILE A 114 8.42 -3.16 -10.17
C ILE A 114 9.03 -4.55 -10.28
N GLU A 115 10.23 -4.76 -9.75
CA GLU A 115 10.97 -6.03 -9.87
C GLU A 115 10.29 -7.14 -9.06
N GLN A 116 9.79 -6.81 -7.87
CA GLN A 116 9.00 -7.73 -7.03
C GLN A 116 7.65 -8.07 -7.66
N ALA A 117 7.08 -7.16 -8.43
CA ALA A 117 5.87 -7.43 -9.20
C ALA A 117 6.16 -8.37 -10.38
N GLU A 118 7.27 -8.15 -11.09
CA GLU A 118 7.66 -8.93 -12.26
C GLU A 118 8.01 -10.39 -11.89
N GLU A 119 8.80 -10.64 -10.85
CA GLU A 119 9.13 -12.01 -10.40
C GLU A 119 7.87 -12.80 -10.01
N ARG A 120 6.94 -12.16 -9.31
CA ARG A 120 5.69 -12.78 -8.89
C ARG A 120 4.73 -13.03 -10.05
N GLN A 121 4.75 -12.19 -11.08
CA GLN A 121 3.96 -12.40 -12.30
C GLN A 121 4.46 -13.62 -13.09
N ILE A 122 5.79 -13.78 -13.18
CA ILE A 122 6.42 -14.92 -13.85
C ILE A 122 6.06 -16.24 -13.13
N GLU A 123 6.18 -16.28 -11.80
CA GLU A 123 5.83 -17.45 -11.00
C GLU A 123 4.36 -17.84 -11.17
N ARG A 124 3.44 -16.86 -11.13
CA ARG A 124 1.99 -17.11 -11.25
C ARG A 124 1.57 -17.58 -12.64
N ALA A 125 2.19 -17.07 -13.70
CA ALA A 125 1.89 -17.48 -15.07
C ALA A 125 2.10 -18.98 -15.31
N GLY A 126 3.01 -19.62 -14.56
CA GLY A 126 3.26 -21.06 -14.65
C GLY A 126 2.22 -21.94 -13.94
N HIS A 127 1.45 -21.38 -13.00
CA HIS A 127 0.56 -22.15 -12.11
C HIS A 127 -0.92 -21.82 -12.28
N THR A 128 -1.25 -20.68 -12.90
CA THR A 128 -2.63 -20.25 -13.11
C THR A 128 -2.77 -19.68 -14.52
N PRO A 129 -3.77 -20.12 -15.31
CA PRO A 129 -4.05 -19.51 -16.61
C PRO A 129 -4.25 -18.02 -16.41
N GLN A 130 -3.44 -17.22 -17.11
CA GLN A 130 -3.57 -15.76 -17.02
C GLN A 130 -4.97 -15.37 -17.51
N PRO A 131 -5.70 -14.53 -16.75
CA PRO A 131 -6.94 -13.97 -17.27
C PRO A 131 -6.62 -13.19 -18.54
N ASN A 132 -7.60 -13.08 -19.45
CA ASN A 132 -7.44 -12.23 -20.62
C ASN A 132 -7.06 -10.82 -20.14
N LEU A 133 -5.86 -10.36 -20.52
CA LEU A 133 -5.35 -9.02 -20.16
C LEU A 133 -6.26 -7.90 -20.66
N MET A 134 -7.06 -8.22 -21.67
CA MET A 134 -8.09 -7.35 -22.21
C MET A 134 -9.40 -8.11 -22.25
N LEU A 135 -10.43 -7.54 -21.64
CA LEU A 135 -11.80 -7.95 -21.92
C LEU A 135 -12.20 -7.38 -23.29
N LYS A 136 -12.78 -8.24 -24.13
CA LYS A 136 -13.37 -7.84 -25.41
C LYS A 136 -14.88 -7.98 -25.33
N ASN A 137 -15.58 -7.02 -25.89
CA ASN A 137 -17.02 -7.13 -26.08
C ASN A 137 -17.35 -8.24 -27.10
N SER A 138 -18.52 -8.84 -26.97
CA SER A 138 -19.07 -9.77 -27.98
C SER A 138 -19.40 -9.03 -29.29
N ALA A 139 -19.72 -9.79 -30.35
CA ALA A 139 -20.14 -9.21 -31.63
C ALA A 139 -21.32 -8.24 -31.45
N GLY A 140 -21.31 -7.12 -32.20
CA GLY A 140 -22.35 -6.07 -32.13
C GLY A 140 -21.98 -4.84 -31.30
N ALA A 141 -20.76 -4.76 -30.76
CA ALA A 141 -20.29 -3.56 -30.05
C ALA A 141 -20.12 -2.35 -30.99
N ILE A 142 -20.45 -1.17 -30.47
CA ILE A 142 -20.25 0.10 -31.16
C ILE A 142 -18.74 0.37 -31.32
N GLN A 143 -18.30 0.56 -32.56
CA GLN A 143 -16.92 0.95 -32.85
C GLN A 143 -16.74 2.45 -32.60
N LEU A 144 -15.69 2.80 -31.85
CA LEU A 144 -15.31 4.20 -31.66
C LEU A 144 -14.45 4.67 -32.86
N PRO A 145 -14.50 5.97 -33.22
CA PRO A 145 -13.60 6.56 -34.19
C PRO A 145 -12.12 6.40 -33.79
N ASN A 146 -11.22 6.48 -34.76
CA ASN A 146 -9.79 6.41 -34.50
C ASN A 146 -9.34 7.61 -33.67
N ALA A 147 -8.90 7.37 -32.43
CA ALA A 147 -8.49 8.44 -31.51
C ALA A 147 -7.24 9.20 -31.96
N LEU A 148 -6.44 8.66 -32.89
CA LEU A 148 -5.21 9.30 -33.37
C LEU A 148 -5.41 10.14 -34.64
N GLU A 149 -6.52 9.95 -35.33
CA GLU A 149 -6.81 10.66 -36.57
C GLU A 149 -7.04 12.16 -36.26
N ASP A 150 -6.33 13.02 -36.99
CA ASP A 150 -6.35 14.48 -36.84
C ASP A 150 -6.11 15.01 -35.41
N ASN A 151 -5.43 14.23 -34.55
CA ASN A 151 -5.09 14.64 -33.18
C ASN A 151 -3.59 14.59 -32.91
N GLU A 152 -2.93 15.75 -33.04
CA GLU A 152 -1.47 15.89 -32.88
C GLU A 152 -1.00 15.53 -31.45
N LEU A 153 -1.76 15.94 -30.43
CA LEU A 153 -1.43 15.69 -29.03
C LEU A 153 -1.46 14.18 -28.71
N LEU A 154 -2.53 13.48 -29.06
CA LEU A 154 -2.64 12.04 -28.84
C LEU A 154 -1.60 11.27 -29.66
N SER A 155 -1.32 11.73 -30.89
CA SER A 155 -0.24 11.20 -31.72
C SER A 155 1.15 11.40 -31.08
N LEU A 156 1.38 12.49 -30.35
CA LEU A 156 2.60 12.68 -29.56
C LEU A 156 2.65 11.75 -28.35
N MET A 157 1.58 11.66 -27.56
CA MET A 157 1.51 10.81 -26.36
C MET A 157 1.69 9.32 -26.69
N ALA A 158 1.12 8.84 -27.80
CA ALA A 158 1.22 7.43 -28.24
C ALA A 158 2.66 7.00 -28.58
N ARG A 159 3.57 7.97 -28.84
CA ARG A 159 4.98 7.72 -29.12
C ARG A 159 5.82 7.45 -27.86
N ARG A 160 5.27 7.62 -26.64
CA ARG A 160 5.99 7.39 -25.37
C ARG A 160 6.60 5.98 -25.31
N ARG A 161 7.89 5.88 -25.01
CA ARG A 161 8.59 4.64 -24.71
C ARG A 161 9.43 4.82 -23.45
N THR A 162 9.63 3.76 -22.69
CA THR A 162 10.59 3.75 -21.58
C THR A 162 11.96 3.48 -22.17
N ASN A 163 12.86 4.47 -22.14
CA ASN A 163 14.24 4.30 -22.56
C ASN A 163 15.14 4.19 -21.33
N ARG A 164 15.99 3.15 -21.28
CA ARG A 164 16.92 2.88 -20.17
C ARG A 164 18.39 2.99 -20.59
N THR A 165 18.66 3.31 -21.85
CA THR A 165 20.02 3.59 -22.33
C THR A 165 20.27 5.09 -22.31
N ALA A 166 21.41 5.50 -21.76
CA ALA A 166 21.80 6.89 -21.67
C ALA A 166 23.25 7.05 -22.20
N ALA A 167 23.48 8.03 -23.07
CA ALA A 167 24.80 8.38 -23.62
C ALA A 167 25.25 9.75 -23.07
N GLN A 168 26.56 10.02 -23.01
CA GLN A 168 27.11 11.26 -22.45
C GLN A 168 27.40 12.31 -23.56
N PRO A 169 27.06 13.61 -23.37
CA PRO A 169 26.15 14.18 -22.36
C PRO A 169 24.69 13.84 -22.69
N THR A 170 23.87 13.68 -21.66
CA THR A 170 22.52 13.13 -21.81
C THR A 170 21.46 14.14 -22.26
N ILE A 171 21.46 15.37 -21.70
CA ILE A 171 20.49 16.45 -21.98
C ILE A 171 21.10 17.82 -21.66
N THR A 172 20.49 18.90 -22.16
CA THR A 172 20.85 20.29 -21.80
C THR A 172 20.09 20.80 -20.57
N ALA A 173 20.59 21.87 -19.94
CA ALA A 173 19.91 22.55 -18.84
C ALA A 173 18.52 23.06 -19.25
N LYS A 174 18.34 23.48 -20.52
CA LYS A 174 17.03 23.86 -21.04
C LYS A 174 16.08 22.67 -21.14
N GLN A 175 16.55 21.52 -21.62
CA GLN A 175 15.73 20.30 -21.67
C GLN A 175 15.39 19.80 -20.27
N LEU A 176 16.33 19.91 -19.32
CA LEU A 176 16.07 19.63 -17.91
C LEU A 176 15.00 20.60 -17.35
N SER A 177 15.14 21.90 -17.59
CA SER A 177 14.15 22.92 -17.21
C SER A 177 12.77 22.61 -17.80
N ASP A 178 12.71 22.22 -19.08
CA ASP A 178 11.46 21.80 -19.73
C ASP A 178 10.84 20.57 -19.06
N CYS A 179 11.64 19.56 -18.70
CA CYS A 179 11.17 18.37 -18.00
C CYS A 179 10.66 18.68 -16.58
N LEU A 180 11.40 19.50 -15.83
CA LEU A 180 11.03 19.93 -14.48
C LEU A 180 9.75 20.75 -14.51
N PHE A 181 9.65 21.72 -15.43
CA PHE A 181 8.46 22.53 -15.60
C PHE A 181 7.25 21.69 -16.02
N ALA A 182 7.43 20.74 -16.95
CA ALA A 182 6.33 19.89 -17.41
C ALA A 182 5.77 18.94 -16.34
N GLY A 183 6.60 18.47 -15.39
CA GLY A 183 6.18 17.55 -14.33
C GLY A 183 5.76 18.23 -13.03
N LEU A 184 6.39 19.36 -12.68
CA LEU A 184 6.30 19.96 -11.35
C LEU A 184 6.12 21.48 -11.38
N GLY A 185 6.06 22.12 -12.55
CA GLY A 185 5.91 23.57 -12.68
C GLY A 185 4.60 24.07 -12.08
N ILE A 186 4.67 25.21 -11.39
CA ILE A 186 3.52 25.97 -10.90
C ILE A 186 3.08 26.93 -12.00
N ILE A 187 1.80 26.89 -12.35
CA ILE A 187 1.20 27.71 -13.41
C ILE A 187 0.20 28.76 -12.88
N GLY A 188 -0.02 28.77 -11.56
CA GLY A 188 -0.91 29.71 -10.89
C GLY A 188 -1.27 29.25 -9.48
N GLU A 189 -2.29 29.90 -8.92
CA GLU A 189 -2.76 29.67 -7.57
C GLU A 189 -4.29 29.58 -7.52
N THR A 190 -4.81 28.88 -6.51
CA THR A 190 -6.23 28.84 -6.16
C THR A 190 -6.41 29.03 -4.66
N ALA A 191 -7.63 29.25 -4.16
CA ALA A 191 -7.89 29.40 -2.73
C ALA A 191 -9.16 28.65 -2.30
N ASN A 192 -9.15 28.11 -1.08
CA ASN A 192 -10.32 27.55 -0.42
C ASN A 192 -10.39 27.96 1.07
N CYS A 193 -11.29 27.36 1.85
CA CYS A 193 -11.46 27.70 3.27
C CYS A 193 -10.24 27.39 4.16
N VAL A 194 -9.20 26.72 3.64
CA VAL A 194 -7.95 26.42 4.36
C VAL A 194 -6.72 27.16 3.82
N GLY A 195 -6.84 28.02 2.80
CA GLY A 195 -5.77 28.90 2.31
C GLY A 195 -5.55 28.92 0.80
N THR A 196 -4.48 29.60 0.36
CA THR A 196 -3.98 29.60 -1.02
C THR A 196 -3.21 28.32 -1.32
N LEU A 197 -3.42 27.73 -2.49
CA LEU A 197 -2.87 26.46 -2.94
C LEU A 197 -2.29 26.60 -4.36
N PRO A 198 -1.10 26.05 -4.65
CA PRO A 198 -0.51 26.10 -5.97
C PRO A 198 -1.23 25.19 -6.98
N LEU A 199 -1.36 25.66 -8.22
CA LEU A 199 -1.83 24.86 -9.35
C LEU A 199 -0.63 24.42 -10.20
N GLY A 200 -0.48 23.11 -10.38
CA GLY A 200 0.60 22.52 -11.16
C GLY A 200 0.16 21.91 -12.48
N MET A 201 1.13 21.46 -13.28
CA MET A 201 0.90 20.75 -14.55
C MET A 201 0.33 19.33 -14.37
N THR A 202 0.35 18.77 -13.15
CA THR A 202 -0.15 17.43 -12.80
C THR A 202 -1.14 17.46 -11.64
N PRO A 203 -2.19 16.62 -11.62
CA PRO A 203 -3.16 16.60 -10.53
C PRO A 203 -2.55 16.06 -9.23
N SER A 204 -2.93 16.66 -8.09
CA SER A 204 -2.57 16.19 -6.75
C SER A 204 -3.79 16.21 -5.83
N GLY A 205 -3.97 15.15 -5.03
CA GLY A 205 -5.03 15.08 -4.02
C GLY A 205 -4.98 16.30 -3.09
N GLY A 206 -6.11 17.02 -2.97
CA GLY A 206 -6.23 18.23 -2.15
C GLY A 206 -5.34 19.42 -2.58
N ALA A 207 -4.76 19.40 -3.79
CA ALA A 207 -3.82 20.41 -4.30
C ALA A 207 -2.64 20.71 -3.35
N ARG A 208 -2.20 19.68 -2.60
CA ARG A 208 -1.12 19.82 -1.60
C ARG A 208 0.28 19.74 -2.18
N ASN A 209 0.47 19.12 -3.35
CA ASN A 209 1.75 18.89 -4.00
C ASN A 209 2.84 18.42 -3.00
N PRO A 210 2.65 17.26 -2.32
CA PRO A 210 3.53 16.83 -1.23
C PRO A 210 4.90 16.30 -1.69
N TYR A 211 5.30 16.60 -2.94
CA TYR A 211 6.48 16.06 -3.58
C TYR A 211 7.45 17.19 -3.90
N GLU A 212 8.74 16.94 -3.64
CA GLU A 212 9.84 17.83 -4.00
C GLU A 212 10.71 17.16 -5.07
N ALA A 213 11.31 17.95 -5.97
CA ALA A 213 12.27 17.44 -6.93
C ALA A 213 13.69 17.64 -6.44
N TYR A 214 14.43 16.53 -6.41
CA TYR A 214 15.87 16.54 -6.29
C TYR A 214 16.49 16.00 -7.57
N VAL A 215 17.35 16.79 -8.19
CA VAL A 215 18.06 16.42 -9.42
C VAL A 215 19.45 15.92 -9.04
N VAL A 216 19.70 14.64 -9.32
CA VAL A 216 21.07 14.10 -9.35
C VAL A 216 21.63 14.33 -10.75
N ALA A 217 22.31 15.47 -10.94
CA ALA A 217 22.91 15.85 -12.20
C ALA A 217 24.27 15.17 -12.36
N LEU A 218 24.37 14.16 -13.23
CA LEU A 218 25.62 13.48 -13.56
C LEU A 218 26.25 13.98 -14.87
N GLY A 219 25.43 14.43 -15.83
CA GLY A 219 25.85 14.80 -17.19
C GLY A 219 24.83 15.67 -17.90
N VAL A 220 24.61 16.87 -17.37
CA VAL A 220 23.69 17.88 -17.93
C VAL A 220 24.51 19.03 -18.49
N ASP A 221 24.36 19.31 -19.78
CA ASP A 221 25.08 20.42 -20.41
C ASP A 221 24.56 21.76 -19.88
N GLY A 222 25.46 22.59 -19.35
CA GLY A 222 25.13 23.86 -18.69
C GLY A 222 24.79 23.76 -17.19
N LEU A 223 25.03 22.62 -16.54
CA LEU A 223 24.86 22.45 -15.09
C LEU A 223 25.98 21.58 -14.51
N GLU A 224 26.66 22.07 -13.48
CA GLU A 224 27.74 21.32 -12.82
C GLU A 224 27.24 20.03 -12.17
N PRO A 225 28.01 18.92 -12.19
CA PRO A 225 27.63 17.69 -11.52
C PRO A 225 27.36 17.89 -10.01
N GLY A 226 26.28 17.30 -9.53
CA GLY A 226 25.88 17.41 -8.14
C GLY A 226 24.43 17.04 -7.90
N VAL A 227 23.99 17.30 -6.66
CA VAL A 227 22.59 17.17 -6.27
C VAL A 227 22.00 18.55 -6.07
N TYR A 228 20.83 18.79 -6.63
CA TYR A 228 20.14 20.07 -6.59
C TYR A 228 18.71 19.87 -6.11
N HIS A 229 18.20 20.82 -5.34
CA HIS A 229 16.78 20.99 -5.09
C HIS A 229 16.20 21.93 -6.15
N TYR A 230 15.05 21.56 -6.72
CA TYR A 230 14.32 22.40 -7.67
C TYR A 230 13.24 23.20 -6.95
N SER A 231 13.33 24.54 -6.99
CA SER A 231 12.23 25.42 -6.55
C SER A 231 11.22 25.54 -7.67
N ALA A 232 10.04 24.94 -7.52
CA ALA A 232 8.94 25.14 -8.48
C ALA A 232 8.36 26.56 -8.41
N ALA A 233 8.55 27.27 -7.28
CA ALA A 233 8.07 28.63 -7.08
C ALA A 233 8.93 29.66 -7.84
N ASP A 234 10.25 29.51 -7.76
CA ASP A 234 11.21 30.43 -8.39
C ASP A 234 11.70 29.94 -9.75
N HIS A 235 11.39 28.69 -10.09
CA HIS A 235 11.90 27.98 -11.27
C HIS A 235 13.44 27.98 -11.32
N ASP A 236 14.08 27.53 -10.24
CA ASP A 236 15.53 27.50 -10.11
C ASP A 236 16.06 26.18 -9.51
N LEU A 237 17.39 26.03 -9.48
CA LEU A 237 18.09 24.89 -8.89
C LEU A 237 19.06 25.35 -7.81
N GLY A 238 18.75 25.02 -6.55
CA GLY A 238 19.64 25.22 -5.41
C GLY A 238 20.53 24.01 -5.17
N ARG A 239 21.85 24.16 -5.19
CA ARG A 239 22.77 23.04 -4.93
C ARG A 239 22.68 22.62 -3.45
N ILE A 240 22.51 21.33 -3.21
CA ILE A 240 22.51 20.76 -1.86
C ILE A 240 23.83 20.07 -1.55
N SER A 241 24.27 20.18 -0.29
CA SER A 241 25.47 19.49 0.20
C SER A 241 25.08 18.17 0.85
N ALA A 242 26.01 17.20 0.85
CA ALA A 242 25.78 15.83 1.32
C ALA A 242 25.24 15.72 2.77
N ASN A 243 25.47 16.73 3.60
CA ASN A 243 25.04 16.77 5.00
C ASN A 243 23.62 17.34 5.21
N HIS A 244 22.93 17.71 4.13
CA HIS A 244 21.61 18.35 4.18
C HIS A 244 20.57 17.59 3.35
N LEU A 245 20.80 16.29 3.10
CA LEU A 245 19.74 15.40 2.66
C LEU A 245 18.84 15.13 3.88
N PRO A 246 17.51 15.33 3.78
CA PRO A 246 16.57 15.05 4.86
C PRO A 246 16.51 13.56 5.24
#